data_AF-R4IV03-F1
#
_entry.id   AF-R4IV03-F1
#
_cell.length_a   1.000
_cell.length_b   1.000
_cell.length_c   1.000
_cell.angle_alpha   90.00
_cell.angle_beta   90.00
_cell.angle_gamma   90.00
#
_symmetry.space_group_name_H-M   'P 1'
#
loop_
_entity.id
_entity.type
_entity.pdbx_description
1 polymer ?
#
loop_
_entity_poly.entity_id
_entity_poly.type
_entity_poly.pdbx_seq_one_letter_code
_entity_poly.pdbx_strand_id
1 'polypeptide(L)'
;MILTNERSKDNEDVGVLFHALIRYVELNAEKLDRSLVSVGYGNLLDLANTAAESLALHCFDQGEDWDGVVWFERLEDSSNEGLAASLLNRMTDITTVVQKWLRTFS
;
A
#
# COMPACT_ATOMS: atom_id res chain seq x y z
N MET A 1 -30.10 -0.74 5.36
CA MET A 1 -28.81 -1.18 5.92
C MET A 1 -28.11 -1.96 4.83
N ILE A 2 -27.22 -1.30 4.08
CA ILE A 2 -26.36 -1.97 3.10
C ILE A 2 -25.16 -2.44 3.91
N LEU A 3 -25.04 -3.77 4.06
CA LEU A 3 -24.06 -4.45 4.93
C LEU A 3 -22.80 -4.90 4.18
N THR A 4 -22.65 -4.50 2.92
CA THR A 4 -21.57 -4.96 2.06
C THR A 4 -20.76 -3.75 1.63
N ASN A 5 -19.62 -3.56 2.28
CA ASN A 5 -18.59 -2.65 1.83
C ASN A 5 -17.99 -3.22 0.53
N GLU A 6 -18.65 -3.02 -0.60
CA GLU A 6 -18.08 -3.35 -1.90
C GLU A 6 -17.11 -2.23 -2.30
N ARG A 7 -16.02 -2.03 -1.55
CA ARG A 7 -14.87 -1.31 -2.11
C ARG A 7 -14.32 -2.21 -3.22
N SER A 8 -14.46 -1.77 -4.45
CA SER A 8 -13.74 -2.33 -5.59
C SER A 8 -12.33 -1.76 -5.62
N LYS A 9 -11.37 -2.51 -6.16
CA LYS A 9 -10.04 -2.00 -6.48
C LYS A 9 -10.16 -0.69 -7.25
N ASP A 10 -9.56 0.36 -6.71
CA ASP A 10 -9.53 1.68 -7.32
C ASP A 10 -8.16 1.94 -7.98
N ASN A 11 -8.14 2.59 -9.15
CA ASN A 11 -6.88 2.86 -9.86
C ASN A 11 -6.06 3.92 -9.13
N GLU A 12 -6.72 4.78 -8.39
CA GLU A 12 -6.15 5.82 -7.56
C GLU A 12 -5.38 5.18 -6.40
N ASP A 13 -5.93 4.15 -5.73
CA ASP A 13 -5.22 3.37 -4.71
C ASP A 13 -3.94 2.73 -5.28
N VAL A 14 -4.04 2.15 -6.48
CA VAL A 14 -2.87 1.56 -7.18
C VAL A 14 -1.83 2.65 -7.47
N GLY A 15 -2.26 3.80 -7.98
CA GLY A 15 -1.38 4.92 -8.34
C GLY A 15 -0.62 5.49 -7.14
N VAL A 16 -1.33 5.73 -6.03
CA VAL A 16 -0.73 6.25 -4.80
C VAL A 16 0.23 5.24 -4.19
N LEU A 17 -0.13 3.96 -4.13
CA LEU A 17 0.76 2.90 -3.64
C LEU A 17 2.00 2.75 -4.52
N PHE A 18 1.84 2.81 -5.83
CA PHE A 18 2.96 2.73 -6.76
C PHE A 18 3.91 3.93 -6.56
N HIS A 19 3.36 5.13 -6.39
CA HIS A 19 4.13 6.31 -6.04
C HIS A 19 4.90 6.11 -4.72
N ALA A 20 4.23 5.69 -3.65
CA ALA A 20 4.84 5.48 -2.33
C ALA A 20 5.97 4.43 -2.38
N LEU A 21 5.78 3.34 -3.11
CA LEU A 21 6.79 2.30 -3.33
C LEU A 21 8.03 2.85 -4.04
N ILE A 22 7.85 3.64 -5.11
CA ILE A 22 8.95 4.30 -5.81
C ILE A 22 9.70 5.21 -4.85
N ARG A 23 8.99 6.10 -4.14
CA ARG A 23 9.58 7.05 -3.19
C ARG A 23 10.35 6.35 -2.09
N TYR A 24 9.79 5.28 -1.51
CA TYR A 24 10.46 4.50 -0.49
C TYR A 24 11.78 3.91 -1.00
N VAL A 25 11.78 3.30 -2.19
CA VAL A 25 12.99 2.73 -2.80
C VAL A 25 14.03 3.81 -3.08
N GLU A 26 13.64 4.97 -3.60
CA GLU A 26 14.55 6.09 -3.84
C GLU A 26 15.19 6.60 -2.55
N LEU A 27 14.38 6.84 -1.51
CA LEU A 27 14.83 7.36 -0.22
C LEU A 27 15.72 6.37 0.55
N ASN A 28 15.60 5.07 0.27
CA ASN A 28 16.33 4.02 0.97
C ASN A 28 17.29 3.24 0.06
N ALA A 29 17.60 3.72 -1.15
CA ALA A 29 18.40 3.00 -2.14
C ALA A 29 19.77 2.54 -1.58
N GLU A 30 20.42 3.39 -0.78
CA GLU A 30 21.68 3.08 -0.11
C GLU A 30 21.53 1.96 0.93
N LYS A 31 20.45 1.98 1.73
CA LYS A 31 20.19 0.97 2.77
C LYS A 31 19.74 -0.36 2.18
N LEU A 32 18.97 -0.30 1.10
CA LEU A 32 18.46 -1.47 0.38
C LEU A 32 19.53 -2.14 -0.49
N ASP A 33 20.68 -1.48 -0.68
CA ASP A 33 21.74 -1.88 -1.62
C ASP A 33 21.20 -2.14 -3.04
N ARG A 34 20.19 -1.37 -3.43
CA ARG A 34 19.46 -1.54 -4.70
C ARG A 34 18.98 -0.21 -5.23
N SER A 35 19.22 0.01 -6.52
CA SER A 35 18.60 1.12 -7.24
C SER A 35 17.16 0.80 -7.61
N LEU A 36 16.36 1.85 -7.83
CA LEU A 36 14.99 1.73 -8.34
C LEU A 36 14.91 0.90 -9.63
N VAL A 37 15.86 1.10 -10.54
CA VAL A 37 15.97 0.33 -11.79
C VAL A 37 16.20 -1.16 -11.53
N SER A 38 17.01 -1.50 -10.52
CA SER A 38 17.28 -2.89 -10.13
C SER A 38 16.07 -3.57 -9.48
N VAL A 39 15.26 -2.80 -8.74
CA VAL A 39 13.98 -3.31 -8.20
C VAL A 39 12.95 -3.52 -9.32
N GLY A 40 12.91 -2.61 -10.29
CA GLY A 40 12.11 -2.71 -11.51
C GLY A 40 10.69 -2.13 -11.36
N TYR A 41 10.35 -1.17 -12.21
CA TYR A 41 9.05 -0.48 -12.18
C TYR A 41 7.86 -1.43 -12.39
N GLY A 42 7.99 -2.43 -13.27
CA GLY A 42 6.94 -3.44 -13.47
C GLY A 42 6.64 -4.21 -12.19
N ASN A 43 7.69 -4.66 -11.48
CA ASN A 43 7.53 -5.38 -10.21
C ASN A 43 6.86 -4.52 -9.14
N LEU A 44 7.21 -3.23 -9.07
CA LEU A 44 6.61 -2.29 -8.14
C LEU A 44 5.13 -2.01 -8.48
N LEU A 45 4.80 -1.92 -9.77
CA LEU A 45 3.42 -1.74 -10.22
C LEU A 45 2.56 -2.98 -9.94
N ASP A 46 3.09 -4.19 -10.17
CA ASP A 46 2.41 -5.44 -9.87
C ASP A 46 2.19 -5.60 -8.35
N LEU A 47 3.17 -5.20 -7.55
CA LEU A 47 3.07 -5.16 -6.08
C LEU A 47 1.99 -4.18 -5.62
N ALA A 48 1.96 -2.96 -6.18
CA ALA A 48 0.92 -1.97 -5.90
C ALA A 48 -0.47 -2.47 -6.29
N ASN A 49 -0.59 -3.11 -7.46
CA ASN A 49 -1.84 -3.69 -7.94
C ASN A 49 -2.38 -4.76 -6.98
N THR A 50 -1.51 -5.68 -6.55
CA THR A 50 -1.88 -6.78 -5.65
C THR A 50 -2.22 -6.25 -4.25
N ALA A 51 -1.48 -5.24 -3.78
CA ALA A 51 -1.75 -4.61 -2.49
C ALA A 51 -3.09 -3.86 -2.51
N ALA A 52 -3.39 -3.10 -3.56
CA ALA A 52 -4.67 -2.41 -3.73
C ALA A 52 -5.85 -3.38 -3.80
N GLU A 53 -5.71 -4.51 -4.50
CA GLU A 53 -6.72 -5.57 -4.52
C GLU A 53 -6.95 -6.15 -3.12
N SER A 54 -5.87 -6.42 -2.37
CA SER A 54 -5.98 -6.87 -0.99
C SER A 54 -6.60 -5.82 -0.06
N LEU A 55 -6.35 -4.52 -0.28
CA LEU A 55 -6.98 -3.44 0.49
C LEU A 55 -8.47 -3.41 0.21
N ALA A 56 -8.89 -3.45 -1.05
CA ALA A 56 -10.30 -3.50 -1.43
C ALA A 56 -11.05 -4.69 -0.79
N LEU A 57 -10.41 -5.86 -0.75
CA LEU A 57 -11.01 -7.08 -0.16
C LEU A 57 -11.10 -7.09 1.37
N HIS A 58 -10.19 -6.40 2.06
CA HIS A 58 -10.06 -6.50 3.52
C HIS A 58 -10.32 -5.20 4.29
N CYS A 59 -10.48 -4.09 3.57
CA CYS A 59 -10.92 -2.83 4.14
C CYS A 59 -12.39 -2.95 4.54
N PHE A 60 -12.66 -2.91 5.84
CA PHE A 60 -14.00 -2.68 6.36
C PHE A 60 -14.21 -1.18 6.54
N ASP A 61 -15.39 -0.66 6.20
CA ASP A 61 -15.77 0.73 6.41
C ASP A 61 -15.67 1.06 7.91
N GLN A 62 -14.72 1.91 8.30
CA GLN A 62 -14.52 2.30 9.70
C GLN A 62 -14.98 3.73 10.01
N GLY A 63 -15.90 4.29 9.22
CA GLY A 63 -16.53 5.58 9.53
C GLY A 63 -15.83 6.80 8.93
N GLU A 64 -16.11 7.99 9.47
CA GLU A 64 -15.75 9.29 8.86
C GLU A 64 -14.23 9.51 8.66
N ASP A 65 -13.38 8.79 9.41
CA ASP A 65 -11.91 8.84 9.30
C ASP A 65 -11.36 8.17 8.03
N TRP A 66 -12.25 7.63 7.19
CA TRP A 66 -11.97 7.03 5.89
C TRP A 66 -12.38 7.95 4.73
N ASP A 67 -12.40 9.26 4.97
CA ASP A 67 -12.40 10.27 3.91
C ASP A 67 -11.26 9.99 2.90
N GLY A 68 -11.55 10.16 1.62
CA GLY A 68 -10.63 9.82 0.52
C GLY A 68 -9.28 10.54 0.63
N VAL A 69 -9.26 11.76 1.20
CA VAL A 69 -8.03 12.53 1.42
C VAL A 69 -7.14 11.86 2.47
N VAL A 70 -7.69 11.56 3.65
CA VAL A 70 -6.95 10.91 4.74
C VAL A 70 -6.48 9.52 4.32
N TRP A 71 -7.29 8.82 3.53
CA TRP A 71 -6.93 7.52 2.96
C TRP A 71 -5.71 7.62 2.04
N PHE A 72 -5.68 8.59 1.12
CA PHE A 72 -4.52 8.77 0.24
C PHE A 72 -3.27 9.22 0.97
N GLU A 73 -3.38 10.08 1.98
CA GLU A 73 -2.24 10.47 2.83
C GLU A 73 -1.63 9.25 3.54
N ARG A 74 -2.46 8.31 4.00
CA ARG A 74 -2.00 7.05 4.62
C ARG A 74 -1.32 6.12 3.60
N LEU A 75 -1.86 6.03 2.38
CA LEU A 75 -1.27 5.21 1.32
C LEU A 75 0.02 5.80 0.76
N GLU A 76 0.16 7.13 0.75
CA GLU A 76 1.35 7.85 0.28
C GLU A 76 2.55 7.67 1.22
N ASP A 77 2.33 7.25 2.47
CA ASP A 77 3.38 7.14 3.47
C ASP A 77 4.55 6.23 3.02
N SER A 78 5.68 6.89 2.76
CA SER A 78 6.95 6.31 2.34
C SER A 78 7.98 6.31 3.48
N SER A 79 7.53 6.46 4.73
CA SER A 79 8.32 6.21 5.93
C SER A 79 8.58 4.71 6.12
N ASN A 80 9.39 4.36 7.12
CA ASN A 80 9.62 2.95 7.48
C ASN A 80 8.42 2.28 8.19
N GLU A 81 7.44 3.08 8.62
CA GLU A 81 6.21 2.60 9.26
C GLU A 81 5.06 2.48 8.25
N GLY A 82 5.24 3.08 7.06
CA GLY A 82 4.27 3.06 5.97
C GLY A 82 4.09 1.67 5.34
N LEU A 83 2.99 1.53 4.60
CA LEU A 83 2.65 0.30 3.90
C LEU A 83 3.70 -0.06 2.84
N ALA A 84 4.27 0.94 2.16
CA ALA A 84 5.31 0.74 1.14
C ALA A 84 6.56 0.03 1.70
N ALA A 85 7.02 0.41 2.89
CA ALA A 85 8.16 -0.22 3.55
C ALA A 85 7.89 -1.70 3.84
N SER A 86 6.68 -1.99 4.35
CA SER A 86 6.26 -3.35 4.72
C SER A 86 6.12 -4.25 3.48
N LEU A 87 5.57 -3.72 2.38
CA LEU A 87 5.39 -4.45 1.13
C LEU A 87 6.72 -4.84 0.45
N LEU A 88 7.77 -4.03 0.61
CA LEU A 88 9.10 -4.32 0.04
C LEU A 88 9.91 -5.34 0.83
N ASN A 89 9.41 -5.78 1.98
CA ASN A 89 10.02 -6.86 2.74
C ASN A 89 9.71 -8.22 2.09
N ARG A 90 10.68 -8.70 1.29
CA ARG A 90 10.62 -9.85 0.36
C ARG A 90 10.14 -11.21 0.89
N MET A 91 9.90 -11.36 2.19
CA MET A 91 9.47 -12.62 2.80
C MET A 91 8.01 -12.61 3.26
N THR A 92 7.27 -11.52 3.05
CA THR A 92 5.93 -11.36 3.63
C THR A 92 4.84 -11.48 2.58
N ASP A 93 3.85 -12.31 2.87
CA ASP A 93 2.59 -12.40 2.12
C ASP A 93 1.88 -11.04 2.11
N ILE A 94 1.52 -10.55 0.91
CA ILE A 94 0.95 -9.20 0.71
C ILE A 94 -0.35 -9.04 1.49
N THR A 95 -1.21 -10.06 1.48
CA THR A 95 -2.47 -10.04 2.22
C THR A 95 -2.24 -9.90 3.71
N THR A 96 -1.27 -10.64 4.26
CA THR A 96 -0.88 -10.52 5.67
C THR A 96 -0.31 -9.15 6.01
N VAL A 97 0.50 -8.55 5.12
CA VAL A 97 1.02 -7.19 5.30
C VAL A 97 -0.13 -6.19 5.35
N VAL A 98 -1.02 -6.23 4.36
CA VAL A 98 -2.17 -5.33 4.25
C VAL A 98 -3.08 -5.45 5.46
N GLN A 99 -3.42 -6.66 5.88
CA GLN A 99 -4.27 -6.87 7.07
C GLN A 99 -3.62 -6.36 8.36
N LYS A 100 -2.30 -6.53 8.52
CA LYS A 100 -1.58 -6.00 9.69
C LYS A 100 -1.60 -4.47 9.70
N TRP A 101 -1.36 -3.85 8.54
CA TRP A 101 -1.40 -2.41 8.39
C TRP A 101 -2.80 -1.85 8.64
N LEU A 102 -3.85 -2.46 8.09
CA LEU A 102 -5.24 -2.04 8.35
C LEU A 102 -5.61 -2.07 9.85
N ARG A 103 -5.03 -3.00 10.62
CA ARG A 103 -5.23 -3.10 12.09
C ARG A 103 -4.53 -2.01 12.89
N THR A 104 -3.64 -1.20 12.30
CA THR A 104 -3.04 -0.07 13.03
C THR A 104 -4.00 1.10 13.16
N PHE A 105 -5.13 1.08 12.44
CA PHE A 105 -6.15 2.14 12.44
C PHE A 105 -7.45 1.75 13.15
N SER A 106 -7.55 0.49 13.63
CA SER A 106 -8.74 -0.07 14.30
C SER A 106 -8.68 0.01 15.81
#